data_AF-A0A382KNL9-F1
#
_entry.id   AF-A0A382KNL9-F1
#
_cell.length_a   1.000
_cell.length_b   1.000
_cell.length_c   1.000
_cell.angle_alpha   90.00
_cell.angle_beta   90.00
_cell.angle_gamma   90.00
#
_symmetry.space_group_name_H-M   'P 1'
#
loop_
_entity.id
_entity.type
_entity.pdbx_description
1 polymer ?
#
loop_
_entity_poly.entity_id
_entity_poly.type
_entity_poly.pdbx_seq_one_letter_code
_entity_poly.pdbx_strand_id
1 'polypeptide(L)' 'MIIDFHNHYYPPEFLDSIRSEPSNFRVTDDDEGNPVLHSPGDYNVIVPGHRDIDFR' A
#
# COMPACT_ATOMS: atom_id res chain seq x y z
N MET A 1 6.52 -13.74 12.85
CA MET A 1 5.67 -12.82 12.08
C MET A 1 4.92 -11.98 13.09
N ILE A 2 5.14 -10.66 13.08
CA ILE A 2 4.39 -9.70 13.89
C ILE A 2 3.43 -9.04 12.92
N ILE A 3 2.14 -9.11 13.20
CA ILE A 3 1.10 -8.47 12.39
C ILE A 3 0.54 -7.33 13.22
N ASP A 4 0.54 -6.15 12.65
CA ASP A 4 -0.10 -4.97 13.22
C ASP A 4 -1.30 -4.57 12.36
N PHE A 5 -2.38 -4.14 13.00
CA PHE A 5 -3.60 -3.70 12.34
C PHE A 5 -3.90 -2.27 12.79
N HIS A 6 -3.73 -1.35 11.86
CA HIS A 6 -4.08 0.05 12.05
C HIS A 6 -4.49 0.63 10.70
N ASN A 7 -5.28 1.70 10.73
CA ASN A 7 -5.70 2.37 9.51
C ASN A 7 -4.68 3.43 9.14
N HIS A 8 -4.05 3.26 7.99
CA HIS A 8 -3.30 4.30 7.30
C HIS A 8 -4.00 4.59 5.98
N TYR A 9 -4.24 5.87 5.69
CA TYR A 9 -4.77 6.28 4.39
C TYR A 9 -3.62 6.50 3.42
N TYR A 10 -3.59 5.72 2.34
CA TYR A 10 -2.64 5.79 1.24
C TYR A 10 -3.33 6.39 0.02
N PRO A 11 -3.11 7.68 -0.29
CA PRO A 11 -3.65 8.29 -1.50
C PRO A 11 -3.22 7.51 -2.75
N PRO A 12 -4.10 7.28 -3.73
CA PRO A 12 -3.73 6.60 -4.98
C PRO A 12 -2.53 7.25 -5.67
N GLU A 13 -2.46 8.58 -5.69
CA GLU A 13 -1.38 9.35 -6.31
C GLU A 13 -0.02 9.10 -5.64
N PHE A 14 -0.02 8.82 -4.33
CA PHE A 14 1.20 8.45 -3.61
C PHE A 14 1.72 7.09 -4.09
N LEU A 15 0.84 6.10 -4.25
CA LEU A 15 1.23 4.78 -4.76
C LEU A 15 1.74 4.85 -6.20
N ASP A 16 1.11 5.67 -7.03
CA ASP A 16 1.53 5.90 -8.41
C ASP A 16 2.93 6.52 -8.48
N SER A 17 3.22 7.49 -7.61
CA SER A 17 4.54 8.12 -7.55
C SER A 17 5.66 7.11 -7.26
N ILE A 18 5.43 6.18 -6.33
CA ILE A 18 6.39 5.11 -5.99
C ILE A 18 6.56 4.13 -7.16
N ARG A 19 5.52 3.88 -7.95
CA ARG A 19 5.64 3.05 -9.15
C ARG A 19 6.43 3.74 -10.27
N SER A 20 6.36 5.06 -10.35
CA SER A 20 6.97 5.84 -11.44
C SER A 20 8.47 6.10 -11.25
N GLU A 21 8.95 6.19 -10.01
CA GLU A 21 10.33 6.61 -9.71
C GLU A 21 11.07 5.59 -8.83
N PRO A 22 12.40 5.46 -8.99
CA PRO A 22 13.21 4.65 -8.09
C PRO A 22 13.10 5.17 -6.65
N SER A 23 12.68 4.31 -5.74
CA SER A 23 12.63 4.63 -4.31
C SER A 23 13.05 3.41 -3.47
N ASN A 24 13.30 3.63 -2.18
CA ASN A 24 13.50 2.53 -1.23
C ASN A 24 12.20 1.74 -0.96
N PHE A 25 11.06 2.26 -1.41
CA PHE A 25 9.77 1.59 -1.40
C PHE A 25 9.49 0.95 -2.76
N ARG A 26 8.74 -0.15 -2.74
CA ARG A 26 8.25 -0.81 -3.95
C ARG A 26 6.76 -1.09 -3.80
N VAL A 27 5.98 -0.88 -4.86
CA VAL A 27 4.59 -1.33 -4.90
C VAL A 27 4.47 -2.54 -5.82
N THR A 28 3.84 -3.59 -5.33
CA THR A 28 3.37 -4.74 -6.13
C THR A 28 1.86 -4.89 -5.98
N ASP A 29 1.28 -5.89 -6.62
CA ASP A 29 -0.13 -6.24 -6.51
C ASP A 29 -0.23 -7.68 -5.98
N ASP A 30 -1.15 -7.94 -5.05
CA ASP A 30 -1.45 -9.30 -4.57
C ASP A 30 -2.41 -10.04 -5.52
N ASP A 31 -2.76 -11.28 -5.17
CA ASP A 31 -3.64 -12.13 -6.00
C ASP A 31 -5.08 -11.57 -6.13
N GLU A 32 -5.49 -10.65 -5.24
CA GLU A 32 -6.79 -9.97 -5.26
C GLU A 32 -6.72 -8.60 -5.97
N GLY A 33 -5.54 -8.17 -6.41
CA GLY A 33 -5.31 -6.86 -7.02
C GLY A 33 -5.22 -5.70 -6.03
N ASN A 34 -4.95 -5.98 -4.75
CA ASN A 34 -4.62 -4.95 -3.78
C ASN A 34 -3.14 -4.55 -3.92
N PRO A 35 -2.83 -3.24 -3.89
CA PRO A 35 -1.45 -2.80 -3.80
C PRO A 35 -0.81 -3.29 -2.51
N VAL A 36 0.42 -3.79 -2.63
CA VAL A 36 1.28 -4.11 -1.50
C VAL A 36 2.46 -3.16 -1.52
N LEU A 37 2.54 -2.30 -0.51
CA LEU A 37 3.64 -1.35 -0.33
C LEU A 37 4.73 -2.01 0.50
N HIS A 38 5.86 -2.29 -0.13
CA HIS A 38 7.07 -2.85 0.48
C HIS A 38 7.94 -1.71 0.98
N SER A 39 8.20 -1.70 2.29
CA SER A 39 9.16 -0.81 2.96
C SER A 39 10.36 -1.64 3.43
N PRO A 40 11.53 -1.03 3.72
CA PRO A 40 12.63 -1.76 4.33
C PRO A 40 12.20 -2.41 5.66
N GLY A 41 12.05 -3.73 5.66
CA GLY A 41 11.68 -4.52 6.83
C GLY A 41 10.17 -4.69 7.09
N ASP A 42 9.30 -4.19 6.21
CA ASP A 42 7.85 -4.26 6.39
C ASP A 42 7.08 -4.28 5.05
N TYR A 43 5.82 -4.71 5.08
CA TYR A 43 4.91 -4.52 3.95
C TYR A 43 3.49 -4.20 4.43
N ASN A 44 2.81 -3.35 3.67
CA ASN A 44 1.44 -2.95 3.95
C ASN A 44 0.54 -3.44 2.82
N VAL A 45 -0.52 -4.18 3.17
CA VAL A 45 -1.56 -4.59 2.21
C VAL A 45 -2.65 -3.53 2.18
N ILE A 46 -2.78 -2.86 1.03
CA ILE A 46 -3.63 -1.67 0.87
C ILE A 46 -4.96 -2.10 0.27
N VAL A 47 -5.82 -2.66 1.12
CA VAL A 47 -7.22 -2.96 0.77
C VAL A 47 -8.02 -1.67 0.48
N PRO A 48 -9.22 -1.73 -0.12
CA PRO A 48 -9.98 -0.53 -0.50
C PRO A 48 -10.14 0.51 0.62
N GLY A 49 -10.41 0.08 1.86
CA GLY A 49 -10.53 0.99 3.01
C GLY A 49 -9.25 1.78 3.37
N HIS A 50 -8.10 1.42 2.79
CA HIS A 50 -6.85 2.15 2.96
C HIS A 50 -6.60 3.18 1.84
N ARG A 51 -7.32 3.14 0.71
CA ARG A 51 -7.03 3.98 -0.48
C ARG A 51 -8.24 4.71 -1.06
N ASP A 52 -9.43 4.33 -0.64
CA ASP A 52 -10.69 4.94 -1.06
C ASP A 52 -11.37 5.55 0.19
N ILE A 53 -11.43 6.88 0.23
CA ILE A 53 -11.97 7.63 1.37
C ILE A 53 -13.49 7.45 1.52
N ASP A 54 -14.17 7.06 0.44
CA ASP A 54 -15.62 6.84 0.44
C ASP A 54 -15.98 5.37 0.74
N PHE A 55 -14.97 4.49 0.88
CA PHE A 55 -15.16 3.08 1.21
C PHE A 55 -15.68 2.89 2.64
N ARG A 56 -16.70 2.05 2.81
CA ARG A 56 -17.39 1.79 4.09
C ARG A 56 -17.46 0.31 4.42
#